data_AF-A0A7X3ZYL1-F1
#
_entry.id   AF-A0A7X3ZYL1-F1
#
_cell.length_a   1.000
_cell.length_b   1.000
_cell.length_c   1.000
_cell.angle_alpha   90.00
_cell.angle_beta   90.00
_cell.angle_gamma   90.00
#
_symmetry.space_group_name_H-M   'P 1'
#
loop_
_entity.id
_entity.type
_entity.pdbx_description
1 polymer ?
#
loop_
_entity_poly.entity_id
_entity_poly.type
_entity_poly.pdbx_seq_one_letter_code
_entity_poly.pdbx_strand_id
1 'polypeptide(L)' 'MKLLHWLLLPVQAFNGIVLRLGRAVAIAAIALMVVAILIQVFFRYVLNNPLPWPDEAARFAMLWMTGL' A
#
# COMPACT_ATOMS: atom_id res chain seq x y z
N MET A 1 4.10 -6.62 38.72
CA MET A 1 4.79 -6.49 37.41
C MET A 1 4.60 -7.70 36.48
N LYS A 2 4.48 -8.94 36.98
CA LYS A 2 4.22 -10.16 36.17
C LYS A 2 2.83 -10.21 35.53
N LEU A 3 1.80 -9.68 36.21
CA LEU A 3 0.41 -9.66 35.74
C LEU A 3 0.21 -8.78 34.48
N LEU A 4 0.87 -7.63 34.44
CA LEU A 4 0.82 -6.68 33.33
C LEU A 4 1.43 -7.27 32.04
N HIS A 5 2.57 -7.94 32.17
CA HIS A 5 3.23 -8.58 31.02
C HIS A 5 2.39 -9.70 30.43
N TRP A 6 1.73 -10.51 31.27
CA TRP A 6 0.86 -11.59 30.81
C TRP A 6 -0.33 -11.10 29.98
N LEU A 7 -0.84 -9.91 30.28
CA LEU A 7 -1.97 -9.30 29.56
C LEU A 7 -1.53 -8.60 28.27
N LEU A 8 -0.32 -8.04 28.25
CA LEU A 8 0.22 -7.30 27.09
C LEU A 8 0.79 -8.23 26.02
N LEU A 9 1.33 -9.40 26.37
CA LEU A 9 1.91 -10.37 25.44
C LEU A 9 0.99 -10.75 24.25
N PRO A 10 -0.29 -11.11 24.45
CA PRO A 10 -1.18 -11.46 23.34
C PRO A 10 -1.48 -10.25 22.44
N VAL A 11 -1.65 -9.06 23.04
CA VAL A 11 -1.88 -7.80 22.31
C VAL A 11 -0.66 -7.42 21.48
N GLN A 12 0.54 -7.60 22.05
CA GLN A 12 1.80 -7.29 21.39
C GLN A 12 2.09 -8.29 20.24
N ALA A 13 1.79 -9.57 20.44
CA ALA A 13 1.89 -10.58 19.39
C ALA A 13 0.93 -10.31 18.23
N PHE A 14 -0.33 -9.98 18.53
CA PHE A 14 -1.33 -9.60 17.52
C PHE A 14 -0.89 -8.36 16.75
N ASN A 15 -0.49 -7.31 17.44
CA ASN A 15 0.00 -6.08 16.81
C ASN A 15 1.23 -6.35 15.92
N GLY A 16 2.16 -7.20 16.37
CA GLY A 16 3.33 -7.59 15.57
C GLY A 16 3.00 -8.37 14.29
N ILE A 17 1.87 -9.08 14.24
CA ILE A 17 1.38 -9.76 13.03
C ILE A 17 0.73 -8.74 12.10
N VAL A 18 -0.16 -7.89 12.63
CA VAL A 18 -0.84 -6.83 11.87
C VAL A 18 0.18 -5.88 11.25
N LEU A 19 1.21 -5.49 12.01
CA LEU A 19 2.25 -4.59 11.53
C LEU A 19 3.07 -5.21 10.39
N ARG A 20 3.35 -6.51 10.45
CA ARG A 20 4.05 -7.24 9.37
C ARG A 20 3.22 -7.30 8.10
N LEU A 21 1.93 -7.61 8.23
CA LEU A 21 1.00 -7.62 7.10
C LEU A 21 0.83 -6.23 6.50
N GLY A 22 0.58 -5.22 7.34
CA GLY A 22 0.46 -3.83 6.91
C GLY A 22 1.71 -3.35 6.16
N ARG A 23 2.90 -3.71 6.65
CA ARG A 23 4.16 -3.37 5.96
C ARG A 23 4.30 -4.07 4.61
N ALA A 24 3.95 -5.36 4.52
CA ALA A 24 3.99 -6.08 3.25
C ALA A 24 3.04 -5.48 2.22
N VAL A 25 1.82 -5.13 2.63
CA VAL A 25 0.82 -4.50 1.76
C VAL A 25 1.26 -3.09 1.35
N ALA A 26 1.84 -2.30 2.27
CA ALA A 26 2.37 -0.97 1.94
C ALA A 26 3.50 -1.04 0.90
N ILE A 27 4.42 -2.01 1.03
CA ILE A 27 5.49 -2.23 0.05
C ILE A 27 4.89 -2.61 -1.31
N ALA A 28 3.92 -3.52 -1.33
CA ALA A 28 3.25 -3.93 -2.56
C ALA A 28 2.52 -2.76 -3.25
N ALA A 29 1.83 -1.92 -2.47
CA ALA A 29 1.13 -0.75 -2.99
C ALA A 29 2.10 0.27 -3.61
N ILE A 30 3.22 0.56 -2.95
CA ILE A 30 4.25 1.47 -3.49
C ILE A 30 4.86 0.89 -4.78
N ALA A 31 5.18 -0.41 -4.79
CA ALA A 31 5.70 -1.07 -5.99
C ALA A 31 4.71 -0.98 -7.17
N LEU A 32 3.42 -1.19 -6.91
CA LEU A 32 2.37 -1.04 -7.90
C LEU A 32 2.30 0.40 -8.46
N MET A 33 2.41 1.42 -7.59
CA MET A 33 2.41 2.83 -8.00
C MET A 33 3.58 3.14 -8.94
N VAL A 34 4.78 2.66 -8.62
CA VAL A 34 5.97 2.86 -9.47
C VAL A 34 5.76 2.23 -10.84
N VAL A 35 5.26 0.99 -10.90
CA VAL A 35 4.96 0.32 -12.17
C VAL A 35 3.90 1.07 -12.96
N ALA A 36 2.83 1.53 -12.32
CA ALA A 36 1.77 2.30 -12.97
C ALA A 36 2.32 3.61 -13.59
N ILE A 37 3.18 4.34 -12.89
CA ILE A 37 3.82 5.56 -13.41
C ILE A 37 4.75 5.24 -14.59
N LEU A 38 5.54 4.17 -14.52
CA LEU A 38 6.41 3.76 -15.63
C LEU A 38 5.60 3.43 -16.89
N ILE A 39 4.47 2.74 -16.74
CA ILE A 39 3.54 2.46 -17.83
C ILE A 39 2.97 3.77 -18.39
N GLN A 40 2.55 4.71 -17.53
CA GLN A 40 2.05 6.02 -17.97
C GLN A 40 3.08 6.79 -18.79
N VAL A 41 4.33 6.82 -18.33
CA VAL A 41 5.45 7.48 -19.03
C VAL A 41 5.71 6.79 -20.37
N PHE A 42 5.79 5.45 -20.40
CA PHE A 42 6.02 4.71 -21.64
C PHE A 42 4.92 4.97 -22.68
N PHE A 43 3.65 4.82 -22.30
CA PHE A 43 2.54 5.02 -23.25
C PHE A 43 2.40 6.46 -23.71
N ARG A 44 2.66 7.43 -22.83
CA ARG A 44 2.58 8.85 -23.19
C ARG A 44 3.73 9.28 -24.10
N TYR A 45 4.97 8.86 -23.82
CA TYR A 45 6.14 9.36 -24.56
C TYR A 45 6.58 8.48 -25.72
N VAL A 46 6.32 7.16 -25.69
CA VAL A 46 6.71 6.23 -26.77
C VAL A 46 5.55 6.01 -27.74
N LEU A 47 4.35 5.74 -27.22
CA LEU A 47 3.17 5.45 -28.04
C LEU A 47 2.35 6.70 -28.40
N ASN A 48 2.69 7.86 -27.82
CA ASN A 48 1.98 9.14 -28.00
C ASN A 48 0.46 9.02 -27.77
N ASN A 49 0.03 8.01 -27.01
CA ASN A 49 -1.35 7.70 -26.73
C ASN A 49 -1.52 7.55 -25.21
N PRO A 50 -1.99 8.59 -24.51
CA PRO A 50 -2.15 8.53 -23.08
C PRO A 50 -3.28 7.55 -22.72
N LEU A 51 -2.96 6.54 -21.92
CA LEU A 51 -3.96 5.60 -21.43
C LEU A 51 -4.95 6.32 -20.49
N PRO A 52 -6.25 5.96 -20.49
CA PRO A 52 -7.28 6.65 -19.69
C PRO A 52 -7.40 6.16 -18.23
N TRP A 53 -6.91 4.95 -17.93
CA TRP A 53 -6.94 4.35 -16.59
C TRP A 53 -6.03 4.96 -15.49
N PRO A 54 -5.03 5.83 -15.76
CA PRO A 54 -4.23 6.50 -14.72
C PRO A 54 -5.07 7.33 -13.75
N ASP A 55 -6.08 8.04 -14.24
CA ASP A 55 -7.01 8.82 -13.41
C ASP A 55 -7.83 7.93 -12.47
N GLU A 56 -8.20 6.73 -12.92
CA GLU A 56 -8.92 5.73 -12.12
C GLU A 56 -7.99 5.03 -11.13
N ALA A 57 -6.76 4.69 -11.54
CA ALA A 57 -5.74 4.12 -10.66
C ALA A 57 -5.32 5.09 -9.56
N ALA A 58 -5.25 6.40 -9.85
CA ALA A 58 -4.99 7.43 -8.85
C ALA A 58 -6.11 7.51 -7.81
N ARG A 59 -7.37 7.36 -8.23
CA ARG A 59 -8.54 7.31 -7.31
C ARG A 59 -8.53 6.07 -6.43
N PHE A 60 -8.19 4.91 -6.98
CA PHE A 60 -8.03 3.68 -6.18
C PHE A 60 -6.85 3.75 -5.21
N ALA A 61 -5.73 4.38 -5.60
CA ALA A 61 -4.60 4.61 -4.71
C ALA A 61 -4.92 5.62 -3.59
N MET A 62 -5.69 6.68 -3.88
CA MET A 62 -6.18 7.61 -2.85
C MET A 62 -7.08 6.90 -1.83
N LEU A 63 -8.03 6.08 -2.27
CA LEU A 63 -8.92 5.31 -1.38
C LEU A 63 -8.15 4.40 -0.42
N TRP A 64 -7.01 3.86 -0.86
CA TRP A 64 -6.14 3.04 -0.02
C TRP A 64 -5.42 3.85 1.07
N MET A 65 -5.06 5.12 0.79
CA MET A 65 -4.41 6.00 1.78
C MET A 65 -5.38 6.65 2.77
N THR A 66 -6.68 6.71 2.45
CA THR A 66 -7.73 7.26 3.32
C THR A 66 -8.45 6.21 4.16
N GLY A 67 -7.84 5.04 4.40
CA GLY A 67 -8.32 4.05 5.37
C GLY A 67 -8.20 4.52 6.82
N LEU A 68 -8.76 5.69 7.13
CA LEU A 68 -9.04 6.23 8.46
C LEU A 68 -10.41 5.74 8.93
#